data_AF-A0A023FJY0-F1
#
_entry.id   AF-A0A023FJY0-F1
#
_cell.length_a   1.000
_cell.length_b   1.000
_cell.length_c   1.000
_cell.angle_alpha   90.00
_cell.angle_beta   90.00
_cell.angle_gamma   90.00
#
_symmetry.space_group_name_H-M   'P 1'
#
loop_
_entity.id
_entity.type
_entity.pdbx_description
1 polymer ?
#
loop_
_entity_poly.entity_id
_entity_poly.type
_entity_poly.pdbx_seq_one_letter_code
_entity_poly.pdbx_strand_id
1 'polypeptide(L)'
;MFFVLPGISQRSFVEEKNLPPKLWYFIKCIYLILSAYQIRSGYPTRILGNFFCKKYNYINYFLFKGYMLIPFLYELRSLMDWIWTDTSMNLTNWLKMEDIFANVFLLKCQRRAEEEYPTPRGSRRSSLTKYGLGGVMLFAIILVIWFPLLLFSLGNTVGQTLLPHDCTVELSLGGYEPIFKISAQQGNLRQLPYDSWVRLQAEYKSNAAAQAFLANYDAADVAVVTLNGNSTAIWTVSPPSQEALIAELLRSAVPLRLSWAFSRTVDNTNAEKVVSNERTVQLSDEHVRENLADMLRGKPNNVTVPPILPRFLLVPRKGKSDVIRALDTPGMGPYRNLTLRLRTGAFNNLSARSEWWEVQEFCTESYPYPFLREESSCTDLSLVVFNDKVFPQALSQLTGYGIAGLYTTFVLVVSRLIRGFMAGSAFSIMFDDMPNVDRVLQLCLDIYLVRESRELSLEEDLFAKLIFLYRSPETLIKWTRPADQQPLA
;
A
#
# COMPACT_ATOMS: atom_id res chain seq x y z
N MET A 1 -17.06 -19.97 -20.91
CA MET A 1 -17.39 -19.86 -19.47
C MET A 1 -17.38 -21.21 -18.75
N PHE A 2 -18.03 -22.24 -19.28
CA PHE A 2 -18.17 -23.52 -18.58
C PHE A 2 -16.98 -24.48 -18.71
N PHE A 3 -16.16 -24.34 -19.76
CA PHE A 3 -15.03 -25.25 -20.02
C PHE A 3 -13.67 -24.59 -19.72
N VAL A 4 -13.38 -23.46 -20.36
CA VAL A 4 -12.07 -22.79 -20.24
C VAL A 4 -11.83 -22.19 -18.85
N LEU A 5 -12.83 -21.52 -18.25
CA LEU A 5 -12.66 -20.85 -16.96
C LEU A 5 -12.43 -21.85 -15.82
N PRO A 6 -13.22 -22.93 -15.66
CA PRO A 6 -12.91 -24.00 -14.70
C PRO A 6 -11.60 -24.74 -14.99
N GLY A 7 -11.24 -24.91 -16.26
CA GLY A 7 -9.96 -25.54 -16.64
C GLY A 7 -8.72 -24.75 -16.19
N ILE A 8 -8.80 -23.42 -16.19
CA ILE A 8 -7.70 -22.54 -15.73
C ILE A 8 -7.77 -22.35 -14.21
N SER A 9 -8.96 -22.14 -13.64
CA SER A 9 -9.11 -21.81 -12.23
C SER A 9 -9.06 -23.03 -11.30
N GLN A 10 -9.15 -24.25 -11.85
CA GLN A 10 -9.27 -25.52 -11.10
C GLN A 10 -10.44 -25.53 -10.10
N ARG A 11 -11.43 -24.64 -10.29
CA ARG A 11 -12.63 -24.55 -9.48
C ARG A 11 -13.86 -24.80 -10.33
N SER A 12 -14.77 -25.61 -9.81
CA SER A 12 -16.03 -25.90 -10.51
C SER A 12 -16.91 -24.66 -10.57
N PHE A 13 -17.60 -24.48 -11.70
CA PHE A 13 -18.60 -23.41 -11.86
C PHE A 13 -19.77 -23.57 -10.88
N VAL A 14 -20.09 -24.80 -10.45
CA VAL A 14 -21.24 -25.11 -9.59
C VAL A 14 -20.99 -24.71 -8.13
N GLU A 15 -19.73 -24.64 -7.70
CA GLU A 15 -19.33 -24.36 -6.32
C GLU A 15 -19.96 -23.05 -5.78
N GLU A 16 -20.52 -23.08 -4.57
CA GLU A 16 -21.24 -21.93 -3.97
C GLU A 16 -20.37 -20.67 -3.87
N LYS A 17 -19.07 -20.83 -3.63
CA LYS A 17 -18.12 -19.73 -3.45
C LYS A 17 -17.80 -18.96 -4.74
N ASN A 18 -18.21 -19.45 -5.92
CA ASN A 18 -17.93 -18.81 -7.22
C ASN A 18 -19.11 -17.94 -7.73
N LEU A 19 -19.50 -16.93 -6.95
CA LEU A 19 -20.62 -16.03 -7.26
C LEU A 19 -20.38 -15.08 -8.46
N PRO A 20 -19.21 -14.43 -8.65
CA PRO A 20 -19.04 -13.43 -9.71
C PRO A 20 -19.26 -13.96 -11.15
N PRO A 21 -18.73 -15.15 -11.53
CA PRO A 21 -19.05 -15.75 -12.83
C PRO A 21 -20.54 -16.04 -13.00
N LYS A 22 -21.21 -16.57 -11.96
CA LYS A 22 -22.65 -16.87 -12.03
C LYS A 22 -23.49 -15.62 -12.33
N LEU A 23 -23.18 -14.50 -11.67
CA LEU A 23 -23.84 -13.21 -11.93
C LEU A 23 -23.59 -12.71 -13.35
N TRP A 24 -22.34 -12.79 -13.84
CA TRP A 24 -22.03 -12.39 -15.21
C TRP A 24 -22.79 -13.22 -16.25
N TYR A 25 -22.87 -14.54 -16.04
CA TYR A 25 -23.62 -15.43 -16.93
C TYR A 25 -25.09 -15.06 -16.96
N PHE A 26 -25.70 -14.84 -15.79
CA PHE A 26 -27.10 -14.45 -15.67
C PHE A 26 -27.40 -13.12 -16.40
N ILE A 27 -26.57 -12.09 -16.20
CA ILE A 27 -26.70 -10.81 -16.90
C ILE A 27 -26.58 -11.00 -18.43
N LYS A 28 -25.66 -11.86 -18.89
CA LYS A 28 -25.51 -12.18 -20.31
C LYS A 28 -26.70 -12.95 -20.88
N CYS A 29 -27.34 -13.83 -20.10
CA CYS A 29 -28.58 -14.49 -20.51
C CYS A 29 -29.70 -13.47 -20.71
N ILE A 30 -29.87 -12.50 -19.81
CA ILE A 30 -30.84 -11.41 -19.99
C ILE A 30 -30.54 -10.63 -21.28
N TYR A 31 -29.27 -10.29 -21.52
CA TYR A 31 -28.86 -9.63 -22.76
C TYR A 31 -29.22 -10.44 -24.02
N LEU A 32 -28.97 -11.75 -24.02
CA LEU A 32 -29.31 -12.62 -25.16
C LEU A 32 -30.83 -12.72 -25.36
N ILE A 33 -31.61 -12.76 -24.29
CA ILE A 33 -33.08 -12.75 -24.38
C ILE A 33 -33.57 -11.43 -24.99
N LEU A 34 -33.03 -10.28 -24.55
CA LEU A 34 -33.38 -8.98 -25.13
C LEU A 34 -32.95 -8.88 -26.59
N SER A 35 -31.78 -9.41 -26.94
CA SER A 35 -31.29 -9.47 -28.33
C SER A 35 -32.18 -10.34 -29.22
N ALA A 36 -32.56 -11.54 -28.76
CA ALA A 36 -33.47 -12.41 -29.47
C ALA A 36 -34.87 -11.79 -29.63
N TYR A 37 -35.35 -11.09 -28.61
CA TYR A 37 -36.58 -10.32 -28.67
C TYR A 37 -36.52 -9.21 -29.73
N GLN A 38 -35.41 -8.47 -29.80
CA GLN A 38 -35.21 -7.43 -30.82
C GLN A 38 -35.20 -8.02 -32.24
N ILE A 39 -34.48 -9.14 -32.47
CA ILE A 39 -34.46 -9.82 -33.78
C ILE A 39 -35.86 -10.28 -34.17
N ARG A 40 -36.63 -10.83 -33.22
CA ARG A 40 -38.01 -11.27 -33.46
C ARG A 40 -38.95 -10.12 -33.80
N SER A 41 -38.79 -8.97 -33.14
CA SER A 41 -39.65 -7.79 -33.33
C SER A 41 -39.24 -6.91 -34.51
N GLY A 42 -38.03 -7.09 -35.06
CA GLY A 42 -37.49 -6.28 -36.16
C GLY A 42 -36.89 -4.95 -35.69
N TYR A 43 -36.35 -4.17 -36.63
CA TYR A 43 -35.71 -2.88 -36.37
C TYR A 43 -36.58 -1.72 -36.88
N PRO A 44 -36.73 -0.63 -36.10
CA PRO A 44 -37.44 0.55 -36.57
C PRO A 44 -36.68 1.25 -37.70
N THR A 45 -37.39 2.00 -38.54
CA THR A 45 -36.80 2.75 -39.66
C THR A 45 -36.10 4.04 -39.23
N ARG A 46 -36.43 4.57 -38.03
CA ARG A 46 -35.78 5.73 -37.42
C ARG A 46 -34.95 5.30 -36.22
N ILE A 47 -33.63 5.41 -36.34
CA ILE A 47 -32.64 4.93 -35.37
C ILE A 47 -31.64 5.99 -34.95
N LEU A 48 -31.51 7.09 -35.72
CA LEU A 48 -30.62 8.19 -35.42
C LEU A 48 -31.24 9.05 -34.32
N GLY A 49 -30.43 9.35 -33.31
CA GLY A 49 -30.81 10.15 -32.15
C GLY A 49 -30.40 9.51 -30.83
N ASN A 50 -29.91 10.33 -29.92
CA ASN A 50 -29.54 9.86 -28.60
C ASN A 50 -30.79 9.57 -27.75
N PHE A 51 -30.83 8.40 -27.12
CA PHE A 51 -31.98 7.98 -26.31
C PHE A 51 -32.23 8.89 -25.11
N PHE A 52 -31.17 9.49 -24.54
CA PHE A 52 -31.28 10.44 -23.44
C PHE A 52 -31.89 11.78 -23.88
N CYS A 53 -31.83 12.11 -25.17
CA CYS A 53 -32.21 13.41 -25.69
C CYS A 53 -33.67 13.50 -26.17
N LYS A 54 -34.52 12.52 -25.84
CA LYS A 54 -35.94 12.48 -26.30
C LYS A 54 -36.89 13.40 -25.53
N LYS A 55 -36.56 13.76 -24.29
CA LYS A 55 -37.34 14.68 -23.44
C LYS A 55 -36.41 15.70 -22.80
N TYR A 56 -36.94 16.87 -22.46
CA TYR A 56 -36.18 18.00 -21.94
C TYR A 56 -36.33 18.17 -20.42
N ASN A 57 -36.27 17.09 -19.64
CA ASN A 57 -36.53 17.14 -18.19
C ASN A 57 -35.21 17.11 -17.39
N TYR A 58 -35.25 17.45 -16.08
CA TYR A 58 -34.10 17.33 -15.18
C TYR A 58 -33.47 15.93 -15.18
N ILE A 59 -34.28 14.87 -15.21
CA ILE A 59 -33.79 13.49 -15.26
C ILE A 59 -32.92 13.28 -16.50
N ASN A 60 -33.38 13.73 -17.66
CA ASN A 60 -32.63 13.60 -18.91
C ASN A 60 -31.38 14.48 -18.94
N TYR A 61 -31.46 15.69 -18.37
CA TYR A 61 -30.30 16.55 -18.18
C TYR A 61 -29.19 15.87 -17.37
N PHE A 62 -29.53 15.32 -16.19
CA PHE A 62 -28.54 14.66 -15.33
C PHE A 62 -28.05 13.33 -15.91
N LEU A 63 -28.92 12.53 -16.52
CA LEU A 63 -28.53 11.28 -17.18
C LEU A 63 -27.62 11.54 -18.38
N PHE A 64 -27.93 12.55 -19.21
CA PHE A 64 -27.08 12.91 -20.35
C PHE A 64 -25.73 13.49 -19.91
N LYS A 65 -25.71 14.35 -18.88
CA LYS A 65 -24.44 14.78 -18.27
C LYS A 65 -23.64 13.62 -17.67
N GLY A 66 -24.31 12.68 -17.01
CA GLY A 66 -23.68 11.48 -16.48
C GLY A 66 -23.10 10.60 -17.58
N TYR A 67 -23.83 10.45 -18.69
CA TYR A 67 -23.37 9.74 -19.89
C TYR A 67 -22.10 10.37 -20.49
N MET A 68 -22.04 11.70 -20.59
CA MET A 68 -20.84 12.42 -21.06
C MET A 68 -19.66 12.35 -20.07
N LEU A 69 -19.91 12.11 -18.78
CA LEU A 69 -18.85 11.99 -17.77
C LEU A 69 -18.14 10.64 -17.84
N ILE A 70 -18.77 9.61 -18.42
CA ILE A 70 -18.17 8.28 -18.54
C ILE A 70 -17.02 8.35 -19.55
N PRO A 71 -15.77 8.07 -19.14
CA PRO A 71 -14.62 8.18 -20.03
C PRO A 71 -14.76 7.31 -21.27
N PHE A 72 -14.42 7.87 -22.43
CA PHE A 72 -14.44 7.22 -23.75
C PHE A 72 -15.82 6.79 -24.26
N LEU A 73 -16.87 6.80 -23.45
CA LEU A 73 -18.17 6.29 -23.88
C LEU A 73 -18.80 7.21 -24.93
N TYR A 74 -18.76 8.53 -24.69
CA TYR A 74 -19.28 9.53 -25.62
C TYR A 74 -18.49 9.52 -26.93
N GLU A 75 -17.16 9.53 -26.83
CA GLU A 75 -16.25 9.59 -27.98
C GLU A 75 -16.33 8.33 -28.83
N LEU A 76 -16.34 7.14 -28.20
CA LEU A 76 -16.49 5.88 -28.92
C LEU A 76 -17.84 5.84 -29.62
N ARG A 77 -18.92 6.25 -28.97
CA ARG A 77 -20.23 6.32 -29.63
C ARG A 77 -20.18 7.24 -30.85
N SER A 78 -19.66 8.45 -30.73
CA SER A 78 -19.65 9.41 -31.84
C SER A 78 -18.81 8.90 -33.02
N LEU A 79 -17.69 8.21 -32.76
CA LEU A 79 -16.87 7.58 -33.80
C LEU A 79 -17.59 6.40 -34.45
N MET A 80 -18.21 5.55 -33.64
CA MET A 80 -19.00 4.41 -34.09
C MET A 80 -20.16 4.86 -34.98
N ASP A 81 -20.95 5.84 -34.53
CA ASP A 81 -22.07 6.39 -35.29
C ASP A 81 -21.58 7.00 -36.63
N TRP A 82 -20.41 7.66 -36.67
CA TRP A 82 -19.82 8.16 -37.93
C TRP A 82 -19.38 7.03 -38.88
N ILE A 83 -18.74 5.97 -38.38
CA ILE A 83 -18.22 4.86 -39.21
C ILE A 83 -19.36 4.09 -39.88
N TRP A 84 -20.48 3.89 -39.18
CA TRP A 84 -21.58 3.02 -39.64
C TRP A 84 -22.81 3.77 -40.13
N THR A 85 -22.73 5.09 -40.31
CA THR A 85 -23.79 5.89 -40.93
C THR A 85 -23.36 6.41 -42.28
N ASP A 86 -24.22 6.29 -43.28
CA ASP A 86 -24.02 6.93 -44.58
C ASP A 86 -24.14 8.46 -44.40
N THR A 87 -23.04 9.21 -44.53
CA THR A 87 -23.00 10.67 -44.40
C THR A 87 -22.02 11.28 -45.39
N SER A 88 -22.28 12.52 -45.84
CA SER A 88 -21.32 13.31 -46.64
C SER A 88 -20.27 14.02 -45.78
N MET A 89 -20.46 14.08 -44.45
CA MET A 89 -19.57 14.81 -43.56
C MET A 89 -18.27 14.07 -43.26
N ASN A 90 -17.15 14.82 -43.25
CA ASN A 90 -15.91 14.33 -42.66
C ASN A 90 -16.02 14.19 -41.13
N LEU A 91 -15.10 13.44 -40.53
CA LEU A 91 -15.10 13.17 -39.09
C LEU A 91 -15.07 14.46 -38.24
N THR A 92 -14.27 15.46 -38.61
CA THR A 92 -14.18 16.71 -37.84
C THR A 92 -15.50 17.48 -37.85
N ASN A 93 -16.20 17.52 -38.98
CA ASN A 93 -17.50 18.16 -39.12
C ASN A 93 -18.59 17.39 -38.35
N TRP A 94 -18.52 16.05 -38.38
CA TRP A 94 -19.36 15.20 -37.55
C TRP A 94 -19.21 15.51 -36.06
N LEU A 95 -17.97 15.52 -35.56
CA LEU A 95 -17.68 15.82 -34.16
C LEU A 95 -18.14 17.23 -33.75
N LYS A 96 -17.99 18.23 -34.63
CA LYS A 96 -18.50 19.58 -34.39
C LYS A 96 -20.03 19.60 -34.28
N MET A 97 -20.73 18.88 -35.16
CA MET A 97 -22.20 18.83 -35.12
C MET A 97 -22.69 18.17 -33.83
N GLU A 98 -22.10 17.03 -33.45
CA GLU A 98 -22.46 16.33 -32.21
C GLU A 98 -22.19 17.18 -30.95
N ASP A 99 -21.06 17.90 -30.91
CA ASP A 99 -20.73 18.82 -29.80
C ASP A 99 -21.73 19.99 -29.71
N ILE A 100 -22.08 20.59 -30.84
CA ILE A 100 -23.11 21.64 -30.92
C ILE A 100 -24.46 21.12 -30.41
N PHE A 101 -24.89 19.94 -30.90
CA PHE A 101 -26.15 19.33 -30.48
C PHE A 101 -26.15 19.04 -28.97
N ALA A 102 -25.07 18.46 -28.43
CA ALA A 102 -24.95 18.16 -27.00
C ALA A 102 -25.07 19.43 -26.14
N ASN A 103 -24.38 20.52 -26.52
CA ASN A 103 -24.47 21.80 -25.82
C ASN A 103 -25.90 22.37 -25.90
N VAL A 104 -26.46 22.47 -27.10
CA VAL A 104 -27.81 23.01 -27.33
C VAL A 104 -28.89 22.22 -26.59
N PHE A 105 -28.77 20.89 -26.53
CA PHE A 105 -29.69 20.05 -25.77
C PHE A 105 -29.63 20.33 -24.26
N LEU A 106 -28.41 20.44 -23.70
CA LEU A 106 -28.22 20.78 -22.29
C LEU A 106 -28.81 22.16 -21.97
N LEU A 107 -28.59 23.14 -22.85
CA LEU A 107 -29.17 24.47 -22.73
C LEU A 107 -30.69 24.44 -22.81
N LYS A 108 -31.28 23.67 -23.73
CA LYS A 108 -32.75 23.55 -23.82
C LYS A 108 -33.35 23.02 -22.52
N CYS A 109 -32.72 22.01 -21.92
CA CYS A 109 -33.14 21.49 -20.62
C CYS A 109 -33.02 22.53 -19.50
N GLN A 110 -31.95 23.34 -19.49
CA GLN A 110 -31.77 24.41 -18.53
C GLN A 110 -32.80 25.53 -18.69
N ARG A 111 -33.07 25.99 -19.92
CA ARG A 111 -34.08 27.04 -20.18
C ARG A 111 -35.47 26.57 -19.80
N ARG A 112 -35.84 25.32 -20.12
CA ARG A 112 -37.11 24.75 -19.67
C ARG A 112 -37.22 24.68 -18.14
N ALA A 113 -36.13 24.33 -17.45
CA ALA A 113 -36.10 24.32 -16.00
C ALA A 113 -36.25 25.73 -15.39
N GLU A 114 -35.66 26.76 -16.02
CA GLU A 114 -35.84 28.16 -15.64
C GLU A 114 -37.28 28.66 -15.90
N GLU A 115 -37.92 28.20 -16.99
CA GLU A 115 -39.32 28.48 -17.31
C GLU A 115 -40.29 27.79 -16.31
N GLU A 116 -40.02 26.54 -15.93
CA GLU A 116 -40.87 25.75 -15.01
C GLU A 116 -40.74 26.22 -13.55
N TYR A 117 -39.54 26.68 -13.14
CA TYR A 117 -39.25 27.16 -11.79
C TYR A 117 -38.67 28.59 -11.82
N PRO A 118 -39.48 29.60 -12.21
CA PRO A 118 -39.00 30.96 -12.39
C PRO A 118 -38.62 31.60 -11.05
N THR A 119 -37.46 32.26 -11.03
CA THR A 119 -37.05 33.08 -9.88
C THR A 119 -37.40 34.54 -10.10
N PRO A 120 -38.06 35.23 -9.15
CA PRO A 120 -38.39 36.64 -9.31
C PRO A 120 -37.12 37.49 -9.40
N ARG A 121 -37.14 38.46 -10.33
CA ARG A 121 -36.00 39.34 -10.60
C ARG A 121 -35.60 40.12 -9.34
N GLY A 122 -34.30 40.14 -9.04
CA GLY A 122 -33.76 40.87 -7.88
C GLY A 122 -33.95 40.19 -6.53
N SER A 123 -34.53 38.98 -6.48
CA SER A 123 -34.67 38.23 -5.24
C SER A 123 -33.34 37.65 -4.76
N ARG A 124 -33.14 37.63 -3.43
CA ARG A 124 -31.98 37.01 -2.79
C ARG A 124 -32.05 35.49 -3.00
N ARG A 125 -30.96 34.88 -3.47
CA ARG A 125 -30.83 33.41 -3.53
C ARG A 125 -30.92 32.79 -2.13
N SER A 126 -31.67 31.70 -2.00
CA SER A 126 -31.84 30.98 -0.73
C SER A 126 -30.51 30.59 -0.11
N SER A 127 -30.38 30.82 1.20
CA SER A 127 -29.19 30.42 1.97
C SER A 127 -28.92 28.92 1.86
N LEU A 128 -29.97 28.09 1.81
CA LEU A 128 -29.83 26.64 1.66
C LEU A 128 -29.13 26.26 0.35
N THR A 129 -29.49 26.89 -0.77
CA THR A 129 -28.84 26.63 -2.06
C THR A 129 -27.39 27.09 -2.06
N LYS A 130 -27.08 28.23 -1.42
CA LYS A 130 -25.71 28.76 -1.33
C LYS A 130 -24.80 27.86 -0.47
N TYR A 131 -25.23 27.55 0.76
CA TYR A 131 -24.44 26.73 1.68
C TYR A 131 -24.43 25.25 1.27
N GLY A 132 -25.52 24.76 0.67
CA GLY A 132 -25.59 23.39 0.14
C GLY A 132 -24.60 23.19 -1.01
N LEU A 133 -24.77 23.91 -2.12
CA LEU A 133 -23.91 23.73 -3.29
C LEU A 133 -22.46 24.17 -3.01
N GLY A 134 -22.28 25.33 -2.37
CA GLY A 134 -20.94 25.83 -2.02
C GLY A 134 -20.24 24.95 -0.98
N GLY A 135 -20.96 24.45 0.01
CA GLY A 135 -20.42 23.55 1.04
C GLY A 135 -20.03 22.19 0.48
N VAL A 136 -20.84 21.61 -0.42
CA VAL A 136 -20.49 20.34 -1.11
C VAL A 136 -19.21 20.51 -1.94
N MET A 137 -19.10 21.59 -2.72
CA MET A 137 -17.91 21.86 -3.52
C MET A 137 -16.67 22.09 -2.65
N LEU A 138 -16.79 22.85 -1.55
CA LEU A 138 -15.70 23.09 -0.61
C LEU A 138 -15.25 21.79 0.08
N PHE A 139 -16.21 20.99 0.56
CA PHE A 139 -15.93 19.70 1.19
C PHE A 139 -15.25 18.74 0.22
N ALA A 140 -15.68 18.68 -1.03
CA ALA A 140 -15.04 17.86 -2.05
C ALA A 140 -13.57 18.25 -2.27
N ILE A 141 -13.26 19.55 -2.33
CA ILE A 141 -11.88 20.03 -2.46
C ILE A 141 -11.05 19.63 -1.23
N ILE A 142 -11.56 19.83 -0.02
CA ILE A 142 -10.88 19.44 1.23
C ILE A 142 -10.63 17.93 1.25
N LEU A 143 -11.62 17.13 0.88
CA LEU A 143 -11.50 15.68 0.83
C LEU A 143 -10.42 15.25 -0.15
N VAL A 144 -10.37 15.82 -1.36
CA VAL A 144 -9.34 15.45 -2.34
C VAL A 144 -7.92 15.80 -1.85
N ILE A 145 -7.76 16.85 -1.05
CA ILE A 145 -6.48 17.21 -0.45
C ILE A 145 -6.13 16.29 0.73
N TRP A 146 -7.09 16.01 1.62
CA TRP A 146 -6.85 15.27 2.87
C TRP A 146 -6.88 13.75 2.74
N PHE A 147 -7.71 13.22 1.86
CA PHE A 147 -7.93 11.78 1.72
C PHE A 147 -6.64 11.00 1.36
N PRO A 148 -5.78 11.48 0.44
CA PRO A 148 -4.50 10.83 0.18
C PRO A 148 -3.58 10.83 1.41
N LEU A 149 -3.54 11.92 2.19
CA LEU A 149 -2.74 12.01 3.41
C LEU A 149 -3.18 10.98 4.46
N LEU A 150 -4.50 10.79 4.59
CA LEU A 150 -5.09 9.80 5.48
C LEU A 150 -4.73 8.37 5.07
N LEU A 151 -4.81 8.03 3.78
CA LEU A 151 -4.39 6.71 3.30
C LEU A 151 -2.90 6.43 3.57
N PHE A 152 -2.04 7.44 3.48
CA PHE A 152 -0.61 7.27 3.78
C PHE A 152 -0.32 7.11 5.27
N SER A 153 -1.03 7.82 6.15
CA SER A 153 -0.85 7.63 7.60
C SER A 153 -1.29 6.24 8.06
N LEU A 154 -2.36 5.70 7.46
CA LEU A 154 -2.85 4.34 7.69
C LEU A 154 -1.94 3.27 7.05
N GLY A 155 -1.27 3.55 5.93
CA GLY A 155 -0.40 2.57 5.26
C GLY A 155 0.79 2.09 6.12
N ASN A 156 1.26 2.92 7.06
CA ASN A 156 2.35 2.57 7.96
C ASN A 156 1.90 1.73 9.17
N THR A 157 0.59 1.55 9.41
CA THR A 157 0.09 0.77 10.55
C THR A 157 -0.28 -0.68 10.18
N VAL A 158 -0.44 -0.98 8.89
CA VAL A 158 -0.80 -2.33 8.38
C VAL A 158 0.44 -3.19 8.08
N GLY A 159 1.48 -3.08 8.91
CA GLY A 159 2.67 -3.92 8.77
C GLY A 159 2.37 -5.38 9.09
N GLN A 160 3.01 -6.31 8.37
CA GLN A 160 2.94 -7.74 8.65
C GLN A 160 4.10 -8.17 9.57
N THR A 161 3.84 -9.12 10.46
CA THR A 161 4.85 -9.69 11.36
C THR A 161 5.76 -10.65 10.59
N LEU A 162 7.09 -10.49 10.67
CA LEU A 162 8.05 -11.41 10.05
C LEU A 162 9.14 -11.80 11.05
N LEU A 163 8.91 -12.93 11.71
CA LEU A 163 9.89 -13.53 12.62
C LEU A 163 11.06 -14.14 11.82
N PRO A 164 12.29 -14.08 12.33
CA PRO A 164 13.43 -14.76 11.73
C PRO A 164 13.24 -16.28 11.84
N HIS A 165 13.75 -17.01 10.85
CA HIS A 165 13.73 -18.48 10.83
C HIS A 165 14.96 -19.07 11.54
N ASP A 166 16.08 -18.36 11.45
CA ASP A 166 17.37 -18.79 11.99
C ASP A 166 18.05 -17.64 12.75
N CYS A 167 18.65 -17.97 13.88
CA CYS A 167 19.45 -17.07 14.71
C CYS A 167 20.79 -17.71 15.02
N THR A 168 21.88 -17.09 14.56
CA THR A 168 23.24 -17.54 14.82
C THR A 168 23.92 -16.61 15.81
N VAL A 169 24.62 -17.19 16.78
CA VAL A 169 25.42 -16.46 17.76
C VAL A 169 26.82 -17.05 17.78
N GLU A 170 27.83 -16.18 17.66
CA GLU A 170 29.23 -16.56 17.66
C GLU A 170 30.00 -15.74 18.69
N LEU A 171 30.83 -16.41 19.49
CA LEU A 171 31.74 -15.79 20.45
C LEU A 171 33.17 -16.12 20.05
N SER A 172 34.00 -15.08 19.89
CA SER A 172 35.42 -15.23 19.55
C SER A 172 36.31 -14.44 20.52
N LEU A 173 37.52 -14.95 20.72
CA LEU A 173 38.60 -14.27 21.43
C LEU A 173 39.59 -13.76 20.40
N GLY A 174 39.85 -12.45 20.38
CA GLY A 174 40.81 -11.87 19.46
C GLY A 174 40.46 -12.10 17.99
N GLY A 175 41.50 -12.33 17.18
CA GLY A 175 41.39 -12.78 15.79
C GLY A 175 41.46 -14.29 15.61
N TYR A 176 41.26 -15.07 16.69
CA TYR A 176 41.33 -16.53 16.64
C TYR A 176 39.98 -17.15 16.25
N GLU A 177 39.99 -18.45 15.96
CA GLU A 177 38.78 -19.24 15.67
C GLU A 177 37.73 -19.05 16.78
N PRO A 178 36.44 -18.92 16.44
CA PRO A 178 35.38 -18.70 17.40
C PRO A 178 35.30 -19.86 18.37
N ILE A 179 35.26 -19.52 19.66
CA ILE A 179 35.21 -20.49 20.75
C ILE A 179 33.82 -21.10 20.87
N PHE A 180 32.77 -20.32 20.61
CA PHE A 180 31.39 -20.80 20.70
C PHE A 180 30.61 -20.37 19.46
N LYS A 181 29.95 -21.34 18.82
CA LYS A 181 29.06 -21.11 17.68
C LYS A 181 27.81 -21.94 17.85
N ILE A 182 26.66 -21.26 17.81
CA ILE A 182 25.35 -21.88 17.96
C ILE A 182 24.38 -21.28 16.95
N SER A 183 23.47 -22.09 16.45
CA SER A 183 22.39 -21.64 15.56
C SER A 183 21.07 -22.24 16.05
N ALA A 184 20.10 -21.39 16.37
CA ALA A 184 18.74 -21.81 16.68
C ALA A 184 17.88 -21.75 15.42
N GLN A 185 17.23 -22.86 15.11
CA GLN A 185 16.26 -22.98 14.03
C GLN A 185 14.81 -23.01 14.56
N GLN A 186 13.82 -23.13 13.68
CA GLN A 186 12.36 -23.02 13.94
C GLN A 186 11.82 -23.66 15.23
N GLY A 187 12.39 -24.76 15.75
CA GLY A 187 11.92 -25.37 17.01
C GLY A 187 12.27 -24.56 18.27
N ASN A 188 13.34 -23.79 18.18
CA ASN A 188 13.95 -23.01 19.27
C ASN A 188 13.72 -21.50 19.13
N LEU A 189 13.14 -21.06 18.02
CA LEU A 189 12.56 -19.71 17.88
C LEU A 189 11.05 -19.80 18.04
N ARG A 190 10.56 -19.42 19.23
CA ARG A 190 9.13 -19.44 19.55
C ARG A 190 8.60 -18.02 19.67
N GLN A 191 7.42 -17.79 19.11
CA GLN A 191 6.69 -16.55 19.35
C GLN A 191 6.36 -16.42 20.84
N LEU A 192 6.46 -15.22 21.38
CA LEU A 192 6.14 -14.96 22.78
C LEU A 192 4.64 -15.21 23.03
N PRO A 193 4.29 -16.08 24.01
CA PRO A 193 2.90 -16.29 24.39
C PRO A 193 2.27 -15.00 24.92
N TYR A 194 0.99 -14.79 24.62
CA TYR A 194 0.26 -13.56 25.00
C TYR A 194 0.31 -13.30 26.51
N ASP A 195 0.22 -14.33 27.35
CA ASP A 195 0.30 -14.20 28.81
C ASP A 195 1.66 -13.64 29.28
N SER A 196 2.75 -14.06 28.64
CA SER A 196 4.10 -13.56 28.92
C SER A 196 4.28 -12.12 28.43
N TRP A 197 3.63 -11.75 27.33
CA TRP A 197 3.60 -10.36 26.84
C TRP A 197 2.90 -9.41 27.83
N VAL A 198 1.74 -9.80 28.38
CA VAL A 198 1.03 -9.01 29.39
C VAL A 198 1.88 -8.82 30.65
N ARG A 199 2.61 -9.86 31.08
CA ARG A 199 3.55 -9.77 32.21
C ARG A 199 4.73 -8.86 31.92
N LEU A 200 5.31 -8.92 30.72
CA LEU A 200 6.36 -8.01 30.29
C LEU A 200 5.88 -6.54 30.36
N GLN A 201 4.68 -6.26 29.85
CA GLN A 201 4.10 -4.92 29.94
C GLN A 201 3.85 -4.47 31.39
N ALA A 202 3.44 -5.39 32.26
CA ALA A 202 3.23 -5.12 33.68
C ALA A 202 4.54 -4.83 34.42
N GLU A 203 5.61 -5.58 34.14
CA GLU A 203 6.95 -5.39 34.72
C GLU A 203 7.49 -3.98 34.42
N TYR A 204 7.33 -3.53 33.17
CA TYR A 204 7.82 -2.24 32.71
C TYR A 204 6.79 -1.10 32.82
N LYS A 205 5.71 -1.27 33.60
CA LYS A 205 4.62 -0.29 33.70
C LYS A 205 5.07 1.06 34.30
N SER A 206 6.08 1.04 35.17
CA SER A 206 6.62 2.23 35.82
C SER A 206 7.56 3.06 34.92
N ASN A 207 8.10 2.47 33.85
CA ASN A 207 9.05 3.14 32.96
C ASN A 207 8.34 3.64 31.69
N ALA A 208 8.19 4.97 31.57
CA ALA A 208 7.53 5.60 30.43
C ALA A 208 8.21 5.33 29.08
N ALA A 209 9.56 5.26 29.05
CA ALA A 209 10.31 4.98 27.83
C ALA A 209 10.08 3.53 27.35
N ALA A 210 10.04 2.58 28.29
CA ALA A 210 9.73 1.19 28.01
C ALA A 210 8.29 1.02 27.49
N GLN A 211 7.31 1.71 28.09
CA GLN A 211 5.91 1.67 27.63
C GLN A 211 5.76 2.23 26.21
N ALA A 212 6.40 3.36 25.90
CA ALA A 212 6.39 3.93 24.56
C ALA A 212 7.02 3.00 23.52
N PHE A 213 8.06 2.25 23.90
CA PHE A 213 8.66 1.23 23.03
C PHE A 213 7.73 0.03 22.84
N LEU A 214 7.22 -0.56 23.92
CA LEU A 214 6.34 -1.74 23.89
C LEU A 214 5.02 -1.47 23.15
N ALA A 215 4.52 -0.24 23.14
CA ALA A 215 3.30 0.13 22.42
C ALA A 215 3.41 0.00 20.88
N ASN A 216 4.62 -0.08 20.33
CA ASN A 216 4.83 -0.23 18.89
C ASN A 216 4.82 -1.69 18.42
N TYR A 217 4.82 -2.65 19.35
CA TYR A 217 4.93 -4.08 19.06
C TYR A 217 3.75 -4.85 19.64
N ASP A 218 3.37 -5.93 18.97
CA ASP A 218 2.42 -6.93 19.46
C ASP A 218 3.16 -8.17 19.96
N ALA A 219 2.47 -9.05 20.71
CA ALA A 219 3.03 -10.34 21.13
C ALA A 219 3.53 -11.20 19.94
N ALA A 220 2.96 -11.00 18.74
CA ALA A 220 3.38 -11.67 17.51
C ALA A 220 4.68 -11.17 16.90
N ASP A 221 5.10 -9.96 17.25
CA ASP A 221 6.36 -9.38 16.78
C ASP A 221 7.57 -9.83 17.62
N VAL A 222 7.31 -10.40 18.79
CA VAL A 222 8.33 -10.80 19.76
C VAL A 222 8.58 -12.30 19.70
N ALA A 223 9.84 -12.67 19.57
CA ALA A 223 10.29 -14.06 19.64
C ALA A 223 11.23 -14.28 20.83
N VAL A 224 11.12 -15.46 21.41
CA VAL A 224 12.08 -16.01 22.36
C VAL A 224 12.94 -17.01 21.59
N VAL A 225 14.25 -16.79 21.64
CA VAL A 225 15.25 -17.67 21.03
C VAL A 225 15.92 -18.46 22.15
N THR A 226 15.80 -19.77 22.10
CA THR A 226 16.50 -20.69 23.02
C THR A 226 17.72 -21.27 22.32
N LEU A 227 18.91 -21.05 22.89
CA LEU A 227 20.18 -21.52 22.35
C LEU A 227 20.76 -22.53 23.35
N ASN A 228 21.25 -23.66 22.86
CA ASN A 228 21.95 -24.60 23.74
C ASN A 228 23.25 -23.97 24.25
N GLY A 229 23.58 -24.16 25.53
CA GLY A 229 24.86 -23.71 26.10
C GLY A 229 26.08 -24.42 25.52
N ASN A 230 25.93 -25.60 24.93
CA ASN A 230 27.03 -26.28 24.24
C ASN A 230 27.19 -25.81 22.79
N SER A 231 28.43 -25.50 22.40
CA SER A 231 28.74 -25.16 21.00
C SER A 231 28.36 -26.30 20.05
N THR A 232 27.74 -25.96 18.93
CA THR A 232 27.46 -26.93 17.86
C THR A 232 28.71 -27.28 17.04
N ALA A 233 29.71 -26.41 17.07
CA ALA A 233 30.99 -26.61 16.42
C ALA A 233 32.04 -27.08 17.43
N ILE A 234 32.83 -28.07 17.04
CA ILE A 234 34.07 -28.47 17.72
C ILE A 234 35.09 -27.33 17.56
N TRP A 235 35.89 -27.08 18.59
CA TRP A 235 36.93 -26.06 18.53
C TRP A 235 38.15 -26.58 17.76
N THR A 236 38.31 -26.14 16.51
CA THR A 236 39.34 -26.63 15.58
C THR A 236 40.59 -25.74 15.54
N VAL A 237 40.98 -25.17 16.68
CA VAL A 237 42.17 -24.31 16.75
C VAL A 237 43.44 -25.13 16.48
N SER A 238 44.42 -24.53 15.79
CA SER A 238 45.72 -25.16 15.63
C SER A 238 46.54 -25.07 16.93
N PRO A 239 47.34 -26.09 17.30
CA PRO A 239 48.21 -26.03 18.48
C PRO A 239 49.08 -24.75 18.59
N PRO A 240 49.73 -24.25 17.52
CA PRO A 240 50.49 -23.00 17.62
C PRO A 240 49.59 -21.77 17.83
N SER A 241 48.37 -21.76 17.27
CA SER A 241 47.39 -20.69 17.53
C SER A 241 46.88 -20.72 18.97
N GLN A 242 46.74 -21.90 19.58
CA GLN A 242 46.37 -22.06 20.98
C GLN A 242 47.49 -21.56 21.91
N GLU A 243 48.75 -21.91 21.64
CA GLU A 243 49.91 -21.40 22.39
C GLU A 243 50.05 -19.87 22.26
N ALA A 244 49.81 -19.33 21.06
CA ALA A 244 49.80 -17.89 20.82
C ALA A 244 48.68 -17.19 21.59
N LEU A 245 47.47 -17.75 21.61
CA LEU A 245 46.34 -17.23 22.39
C LEU A 245 46.65 -17.23 23.89
N ILE A 246 47.24 -18.30 24.41
CA ILE A 246 47.66 -18.40 25.82
C ILE A 246 48.70 -17.32 26.14
N ALA A 247 49.71 -17.14 25.28
CA ALA A 247 50.73 -16.12 25.47
C ALA A 247 50.15 -14.69 25.41
N GLU A 248 49.18 -14.45 24.52
CA GLU A 248 48.52 -13.16 24.37
C GLU A 248 47.62 -12.83 25.56
N LEU A 249 46.84 -13.80 26.06
CA LEU A 249 46.02 -13.65 27.26
C LEU A 249 46.86 -13.24 28.47
N LEU A 250 48.06 -13.81 28.65
CA LEU A 250 48.96 -13.48 29.75
C LEU A 250 49.65 -12.11 29.56
N ARG A 251 49.88 -11.67 28.32
CA ARG A 251 50.66 -10.45 28.04
C ARG A 251 49.82 -9.18 27.97
N SER A 252 48.65 -9.23 27.35
CA SER A 252 47.85 -8.04 27.03
C SER A 252 46.35 -8.29 27.12
N ALA A 253 45.57 -7.20 27.11
CA ALA A 253 44.13 -7.29 27.02
C ALA A 253 43.71 -7.85 25.65
N VAL A 254 42.84 -8.87 25.66
CA VAL A 254 42.34 -9.53 24.45
C VAL A 254 40.87 -9.12 24.23
N PRO A 255 40.47 -8.73 23.01
CA PRO A 255 39.08 -8.38 22.74
C PRO A 255 38.22 -9.64 22.67
N LEU A 256 37.18 -9.70 23.49
CA LEU A 256 36.11 -10.68 23.40
C LEU A 256 35.00 -10.12 22.49
N ARG A 257 34.70 -10.81 21.38
CA ARG A 257 33.70 -10.39 20.41
C ARG A 257 32.54 -11.38 20.39
N LEU A 258 31.32 -10.87 20.57
CA LEU A 258 30.07 -11.59 20.40
C LEU A 258 29.36 -11.02 19.16
N SER A 259 29.10 -11.85 18.15
CA SER A 259 28.29 -11.50 16.99
C SER A 259 26.98 -12.29 17.00
N TRP A 260 25.93 -11.66 16.49
CA TRP A 260 24.64 -12.31 16.28
C TRP A 260 24.09 -11.96 14.90
N ALA A 261 23.48 -12.93 14.24
CA ALA A 261 22.83 -12.73 12.95
C ALA A 261 21.45 -13.41 12.93
N PHE A 262 20.48 -12.71 12.35
CA PHE A 262 19.12 -13.18 12.17
C PHE A 262 18.83 -13.31 10.68
N SER A 263 18.35 -14.48 10.26
CA SER A 263 17.98 -14.74 8.87
C SER A 263 16.47 -14.87 8.71
N ARG A 264 15.91 -14.22 7.68
CA ARG A 264 14.48 -14.21 7.35
C ARG A 264 14.23 -14.81 5.96
N THR A 265 13.04 -15.36 5.76
CA THR A 265 12.53 -15.70 4.43
C THR A 265 11.97 -14.45 3.77
N VAL A 266 12.64 -13.96 2.73
CA VAL A 266 12.29 -12.69 2.06
C VAL A 266 11.58 -12.98 0.75
N ASP A 267 10.31 -13.37 0.82
CA ASP A 267 9.45 -13.45 -0.37
C ASP A 267 8.54 -12.21 -0.38
N ASN A 268 8.68 -11.35 -1.40
CA ASN A 268 7.84 -10.16 -1.66
C ASN A 268 7.76 -9.09 -0.55
N THR A 269 8.71 -9.06 0.38
CA THR A 269 8.76 -8.06 1.47
C THR A 269 9.94 -7.09 1.30
N ASN A 270 9.87 -5.96 2.00
CA ASN A 270 10.92 -4.94 2.00
C ASN A 270 12.05 -5.18 3.03
N ALA A 271 12.10 -6.37 3.62
CA ALA A 271 13.04 -6.73 4.66
C ALA A 271 14.40 -7.18 4.10
N GLU A 272 15.47 -6.91 4.84
CA GLU A 272 16.79 -7.47 4.55
C GLU A 272 16.83 -8.95 4.97
N LYS A 273 17.48 -9.79 4.15
CA LYS A 273 17.51 -11.25 4.36
C LYS A 273 18.27 -11.64 5.62
N VAL A 274 19.38 -10.96 5.89
CA VAL A 274 20.22 -11.20 7.06
C VAL A 274 20.46 -9.87 7.74
N VAL A 275 20.16 -9.81 9.03
CA VAL A 275 20.39 -8.65 9.88
C VAL A 275 21.34 -9.07 10.98
N SER A 276 22.50 -8.41 11.08
CA SER A 276 23.53 -8.77 12.06
C SER A 276 24.08 -7.56 12.80
N ASN A 277 24.69 -7.82 13.95
CA ASN A 277 25.52 -6.87 14.65
C ASN A 277 26.54 -7.61 15.54
N GLU A 278 27.50 -6.86 16.08
CA GLU A 278 28.53 -7.38 16.96
C GLU A 278 28.76 -6.46 18.16
N ARG A 279 29.17 -7.06 19.28
CA ARG A 279 29.63 -6.40 20.49
C ARG A 279 31.03 -6.87 20.82
N THR A 280 31.94 -5.93 21.02
CA THR A 280 33.31 -6.23 21.46
C THR A 280 33.55 -5.62 22.85
N VAL A 281 34.15 -6.40 23.76
CA VAL A 281 34.54 -5.98 25.11
C VAL A 281 36.00 -6.36 25.32
N GLN A 282 36.81 -5.48 25.91
CA GLN A 282 38.21 -5.79 26.22
C GLN A 282 38.32 -6.57 27.53
N LEU A 283 38.98 -7.72 27.51
CA LEU A 283 39.30 -8.48 28.71
C LEU A 283 40.51 -7.82 29.39
N SER A 284 40.27 -6.80 30.21
CA SER A 284 41.34 -6.10 30.94
C SER A 284 41.72 -6.79 32.26
N ASP A 285 40.77 -7.49 32.89
CA ASP A 285 40.98 -8.17 34.16
C ASP A 285 42.02 -9.30 34.01
N GLU A 286 43.10 -9.19 34.77
CA GLU A 286 44.20 -10.15 34.78
C GLU A 286 43.74 -11.50 35.30
N HIS A 287 42.87 -11.54 36.32
CA HIS A 287 42.40 -12.79 36.91
C HIS A 287 41.54 -13.60 35.93
N VAL A 288 40.67 -12.93 35.18
CA VAL A 288 39.84 -13.57 34.13
C VAL A 288 40.72 -14.12 33.01
N ARG A 289 41.76 -13.36 32.60
CA ARG A 289 42.70 -13.77 31.55
C ARG A 289 43.56 -14.96 31.98
N GLU A 290 44.09 -14.94 33.20
CA GLU A 290 44.87 -16.04 33.77
C GLU A 290 44.03 -17.31 33.88
N ASN A 291 42.79 -17.20 34.38
CA ASN A 291 41.90 -18.36 34.49
C ASN A 291 41.51 -18.93 33.11
N LEU A 292 41.33 -18.09 32.09
CA LEU A 292 41.13 -18.55 30.70
C LEU A 292 42.37 -19.26 30.16
N ALA A 293 43.56 -18.69 30.38
CA ALA A 293 44.83 -19.30 29.98
C ALA A 293 45.05 -20.66 30.67
N ASP A 294 44.73 -20.77 31.95
CA ASP A 294 44.80 -22.02 32.71
C ASP A 294 43.74 -23.04 32.25
N MET A 295 42.56 -22.59 31.84
CA MET A 295 41.54 -23.44 31.22
C MET A 295 42.04 -24.04 29.89
N LEU A 296 42.69 -23.23 29.06
CA LEU A 296 43.31 -23.66 27.79
C LEU A 296 44.49 -24.62 27.98
N ARG A 297 45.15 -24.60 29.16
CA ARG A 297 46.19 -25.58 29.55
C ARG A 297 45.62 -26.91 30.07
N GLY A 298 44.29 -27.03 30.15
CA GLY A 298 43.60 -28.25 30.57
C GLY A 298 43.21 -28.32 32.04
N LYS A 299 43.26 -27.21 32.80
CA LYS A 299 42.70 -27.17 34.16
C LYS A 299 41.19 -26.92 34.12
N PRO A 300 40.36 -27.70 34.84
CA PRO A 300 38.91 -27.50 34.86
C PRO A 300 38.55 -26.27 35.72
N ASN A 301 38.56 -25.09 35.11
CA ASN A 301 38.12 -23.84 35.72
C ASN A 301 36.82 -23.34 35.07
N ASN A 302 36.03 -22.58 35.83
CA ASN A 302 34.88 -21.83 35.31
C ASN A 302 35.26 -20.37 35.26
N VAL A 303 35.08 -19.71 34.11
CA VAL A 303 35.43 -18.29 33.99
C VAL A 303 34.22 -17.46 33.61
N THR A 304 33.85 -16.54 34.49
CA THR A 304 32.84 -15.53 34.22
C THR A 304 33.47 -14.37 33.47
N VAL A 305 33.06 -14.15 32.22
CA VAL A 305 33.51 -13.01 31.41
C VAL A 305 32.67 -11.75 31.72
N PRO A 306 33.19 -10.54 31.43
CA PRO A 306 32.43 -9.31 31.55
C PRO A 306 31.10 -9.35 30.78
N PRO A 307 30.10 -8.54 31.18
CA PRO A 307 28.78 -8.56 30.55
C PRO A 307 28.86 -8.31 29.05
N ILE A 308 28.46 -9.31 28.25
CA ILE A 308 28.54 -9.27 26.78
C ILE A 308 27.27 -9.74 26.09
N LEU A 309 26.46 -10.60 26.73
CA LEU A 309 25.24 -11.14 26.13
C LEU A 309 24.08 -10.16 26.26
N PRO A 310 23.50 -9.62 25.18
CA PRO A 310 22.39 -8.69 25.27
C PRO A 310 21.13 -9.35 25.86
N ARG A 311 20.32 -8.57 26.58
CA ARG A 311 19.03 -9.03 27.14
C ARG A 311 17.88 -8.88 26.14
N PHE A 312 17.83 -7.77 25.42
CA PHE A 312 16.80 -7.51 24.42
C PHE A 312 17.42 -7.02 23.13
N LEU A 313 17.09 -7.70 22.03
CA LEU A 313 17.57 -7.36 20.69
C LEU A 313 16.42 -6.85 19.82
N LEU A 314 16.70 -5.81 19.04
CA LEU A 314 15.84 -5.33 17.98
C LEU A 314 16.36 -5.86 16.64
N VAL A 315 15.47 -6.44 15.85
CA VAL A 315 15.74 -6.85 14.47
C VAL A 315 14.98 -5.92 13.54
N PRO A 316 15.63 -4.83 13.08
CA PRO A 316 14.97 -3.86 12.22
C PRO A 316 14.62 -4.48 10.86
N ARG A 317 13.78 -3.77 10.10
CA ARG A 317 13.50 -4.15 8.70
C ARG A 317 14.76 -4.14 7.82
N LYS A 318 15.63 -3.15 8.00
CA LYS A 318 16.85 -2.90 7.23
C LYS A 318 17.95 -2.37 8.16
N GLY A 319 19.20 -2.72 7.89
CA GLY A 319 20.34 -2.23 8.66
C GLY A 319 20.77 -3.21 9.76
N LYS A 320 21.46 -2.69 10.78
CA LYS A 320 22.08 -3.50 11.84
C LYS A 320 21.11 -3.76 12.99
N SER A 321 21.16 -4.96 13.56
CA SER A 321 20.42 -5.28 14.79
C SER A 321 20.92 -4.41 15.95
N ASP A 322 20.04 -3.83 16.75
CA ASP A 322 20.44 -2.97 17.88
C ASP A 322 20.00 -3.57 19.22
N VAL A 323 20.66 -3.15 20.30
CA VAL A 323 20.31 -3.54 21.67
C VAL A 323 19.30 -2.55 22.24
N ILE A 324 18.19 -3.06 22.77
CA ILE A 324 17.08 -2.21 23.21
C ILE A 324 17.39 -1.63 24.59
N ARG A 325 17.82 -0.37 24.61
CA ARG A 325 18.10 0.37 25.85
C ARG A 325 16.86 0.86 26.59
N ALA A 326 15.72 0.95 25.89
CA ALA A 326 14.46 1.39 26.48
C ALA A 326 13.95 0.43 27.57
N LEU A 327 14.34 -0.85 27.49
CA LEU A 327 13.99 -1.91 28.44
C LEU A 327 15.09 -2.15 29.50
N ASP A 328 16.07 -1.27 29.60
CA ASP A 328 17.13 -1.38 30.59
C ASP A 328 16.56 -1.11 31.99
N THR A 329 16.78 -2.07 32.90
CA THR A 329 16.43 -1.93 34.31
C THR A 329 17.58 -1.23 35.06
N PRO A 330 17.28 -0.26 35.94
CA PRO A 330 18.30 0.41 36.74
C PRO A 330 19.10 -0.60 37.55
N GLY A 331 20.43 -0.66 37.35
CA GLY A 331 21.34 -1.53 38.09
C GLY A 331 21.75 -2.85 37.42
N MET A 332 21.01 -3.36 36.43
CA MET A 332 21.38 -4.60 35.72
C MET A 332 22.05 -4.38 34.36
N GLY A 333 21.89 -3.19 33.76
CA GLY A 333 22.44 -2.87 32.45
C GLY A 333 21.85 -3.71 31.29
N PRO A 334 22.25 -3.42 30.04
CA PRO A 334 21.71 -4.07 28.84
C PRO A 334 22.31 -5.46 28.55
N TYR A 335 23.44 -5.79 29.18
CA TYR A 335 24.22 -7.00 28.91
C TYR A 335 24.33 -7.88 30.16
N ARG A 336 24.45 -9.18 29.92
CA ARG A 336 24.48 -10.25 30.92
C ARG A 336 25.83 -10.95 30.90
N ASN A 337 26.21 -11.47 32.06
CA ASN A 337 27.47 -12.19 32.26
C ASN A 337 27.36 -13.60 31.69
N LEU A 338 28.46 -14.11 31.15
CA LEU A 338 28.57 -15.47 30.63
C LEU A 338 29.66 -16.23 31.38
N THR A 339 29.41 -17.50 31.66
CA THR A 339 30.39 -18.41 32.26
C THR A 339 30.87 -19.38 31.20
N LEU A 340 32.17 -19.39 30.93
CA LEU A 340 32.80 -20.24 29.93
C LEU A 340 33.41 -21.48 30.60
N ARG A 341 33.27 -22.62 29.93
CA ARG A 341 33.89 -23.90 30.29
C ARG A 341 34.41 -24.59 29.03
N LEU A 342 35.65 -25.09 29.09
CA LEU A 342 36.20 -25.95 28.06
C LEU A 342 35.88 -27.41 28.40
N ARG A 343 35.19 -28.10 27.50
CA ARG A 343 34.89 -29.53 27.61
C ARG A 343 35.78 -30.32 26.68
N THR A 344 36.26 -31.46 27.17
CA THR A 344 37.05 -32.40 26.40
C THR A 344 36.32 -33.74 26.37
N GLY A 345 36.28 -34.35 25.19
CA GLY A 345 35.70 -35.67 24.97
C GLY A 345 36.63 -36.52 24.14
N ALA A 346 36.68 -37.81 24.45
CA ALA A 346 37.32 -38.81 23.61
C ALA A 346 36.23 -39.65 22.96
N PHE A 347 36.31 -39.84 21.65
CA PHE A 347 35.54 -40.88 21.00
C PHE A 347 36.19 -42.23 21.34
N ASN A 348 35.39 -43.22 21.74
CA ASN A 348 35.86 -44.50 22.27
C ASN A 348 36.87 -45.26 21.36
N ASN A 349 37.05 -44.84 20.10
CA ASN A 349 37.94 -45.45 19.10
C ASN A 349 38.97 -44.50 18.44
N LEU A 350 39.14 -43.25 18.91
CA LEU A 350 40.09 -42.29 18.35
C LEU A 350 41.02 -41.75 19.44
N SER A 351 42.33 -41.73 19.16
CA SER A 351 43.35 -41.09 20.01
C SER A 351 43.26 -39.56 20.02
N ALA A 352 42.48 -38.97 19.12
CA ALA A 352 42.24 -37.54 19.05
C ALA A 352 41.21 -37.10 20.10
N ARG A 353 41.62 -36.21 21.00
CA ARG A 353 40.73 -35.51 21.93
C ARG A 353 39.99 -34.41 21.16
N SER A 354 38.67 -34.40 21.22
CA SER A 354 37.86 -33.29 20.70
C SER A 354 37.53 -32.33 21.84
N GLU A 355 37.74 -31.04 21.60
CA GLU A 355 37.45 -29.99 22.56
C GLU A 355 36.30 -29.12 22.03
N TRP A 356 35.38 -28.72 22.91
CA TRP A 356 34.32 -27.77 22.58
C TRP A 356 34.04 -26.88 23.78
N TRP A 357 33.48 -25.70 23.51
CA TRP A 357 33.13 -24.76 24.56
C TRP A 357 31.68 -24.92 24.98
N GLU A 358 31.48 -24.87 26.28
CA GLU A 358 30.19 -24.75 26.94
C GLU A 358 30.09 -23.36 27.56
N VAL A 359 28.97 -22.68 27.28
CA VAL A 359 28.63 -21.36 27.79
C VAL A 359 27.40 -21.52 28.66
N GLN A 360 27.49 -21.05 29.91
CA GLN A 360 26.37 -21.06 30.85
C GLN A 360 26.06 -19.65 31.32
N GLU A 361 24.77 -19.34 31.38
CA GLU A 361 24.28 -18.11 31.99
C GLU A 361 24.04 -18.30 33.48
N PHE A 362 24.11 -17.22 34.26
CA PHE A 362 23.55 -17.22 35.60
C PHE A 362 22.02 -17.13 35.49
N CYS A 363 21.32 -18.07 36.12
CA CYS A 363 19.87 -18.22 36.02
C CYS A 363 19.28 -18.37 37.43
N THR A 364 18.10 -17.77 37.65
CA THR A 364 17.26 -18.03 38.82
C THR A 364 15.79 -18.00 38.36
N GLU A 365 14.84 -18.40 39.21
CA GLU A 365 13.40 -18.34 38.84
C GLU A 365 12.94 -16.95 38.36
N SER A 366 13.63 -15.88 38.79
CA SER A 366 13.31 -14.49 38.44
C SER A 366 14.29 -13.85 37.44
N TYR A 367 15.39 -14.52 37.08
CA TYR A 367 16.45 -13.97 36.23
C TYR A 367 16.84 -14.98 35.15
N PRO A 368 16.94 -14.60 33.86
CA PRO A 368 17.00 -13.24 33.31
C PRO A 368 15.63 -12.63 32.90
N TYR A 369 14.57 -13.44 32.83
CA TYR A 369 13.25 -13.01 32.36
C TYR A 369 12.12 -13.51 33.29
N PRO A 370 11.66 -12.69 34.26
CA PRO A 370 10.62 -13.11 35.21
C PRO A 370 9.25 -13.36 34.55
N PHE A 371 9.05 -12.91 33.31
CA PHE A 371 7.82 -13.09 32.55
C PHE A 371 7.74 -14.42 31.77
N LEU A 372 8.85 -15.14 31.60
CA LEU A 372 8.88 -16.47 30.97
C LEU A 372 8.65 -17.53 32.05
N ARG A 373 7.68 -18.41 31.82
CA ARG A 373 7.18 -19.38 32.83
C ARG A 373 7.73 -20.80 32.64
N GLU A 374 8.48 -21.04 31.57
CA GLU A 374 9.02 -22.36 31.28
C GLU A 374 10.14 -22.70 32.27
N GLU A 375 10.12 -23.94 32.77
CA GLU A 375 11.22 -24.57 33.53
C GLU A 375 12.43 -24.71 32.59
N SER A 376 13.11 -23.59 32.30
CA SER A 376 14.34 -23.63 31.54
C SER A 376 15.39 -24.27 32.44
N SER A 377 15.82 -25.48 32.11
CA SER A 377 17.10 -25.97 32.58
C SER A 377 18.13 -24.90 32.24
N CYS A 378 18.87 -24.43 33.23
CA CYS A 378 19.92 -23.42 33.11
C CYS A 378 21.08 -23.76 32.15
N THR A 379 20.91 -24.84 31.40
CA THR A 379 21.76 -25.29 30.32
C THR A 379 21.59 -24.45 29.05
N ASP A 380 20.43 -23.81 28.88
CA ASP A 380 20.07 -23.10 27.66
C ASP A 380 20.11 -21.59 27.86
N LEU A 381 20.67 -20.88 26.89
CA LEU A 381 20.75 -19.44 26.79
C LEU A 381 19.46 -18.92 26.15
N SER A 382 18.74 -18.03 26.83
CA SER A 382 17.51 -17.42 26.29
C SER A 382 17.77 -15.99 25.83
N LEU A 383 17.27 -15.62 24.65
CA LEU A 383 17.29 -14.26 24.10
C LEU A 383 15.87 -13.82 23.71
N VAL A 384 15.51 -12.58 24.04
CA VAL A 384 14.23 -12.00 23.62
C VAL A 384 14.47 -10.98 22.52
N VAL A 385 13.75 -11.16 21.41
CA VAL A 385 13.99 -10.48 20.15
C VAL A 385 12.70 -9.81 19.67
N PHE A 386 12.77 -8.50 19.43
CA PHE A 386 11.69 -7.69 18.87
C PHE A 386 11.90 -7.51 17.38
N ASN A 387 10.88 -7.80 16.58
CA ASN A 387 10.96 -7.69 15.13
C ASN A 387 10.14 -6.51 14.63
N ASP A 388 10.75 -5.66 13.81
CA ASP A 388 9.97 -4.64 13.12
C ASP A 388 9.05 -5.27 12.07
N LYS A 389 7.80 -4.78 12.03
CA LYS A 389 6.84 -5.17 11.01
C LYS A 389 7.34 -4.84 9.61
N VAL A 390 7.13 -5.74 8.67
CA VAL A 390 7.52 -5.62 7.26
C VAL A 390 6.35 -5.17 6.40
N PHE A 391 6.65 -4.52 5.29
CA PHE A 391 5.65 -4.08 4.33
C PHE A 391 5.85 -4.82 2.99
N PRO A 392 4.75 -5.06 2.24
CA PRO A 392 4.85 -5.55 0.88
C PRO A 392 5.76 -4.64 0.04
N GLN A 393 6.61 -5.24 -0.79
CA GLN A 393 7.62 -4.51 -1.56
C GLN A 393 7.02 -3.41 -2.45
N ALA A 394 5.80 -3.60 -2.96
CA ALA A 394 5.05 -2.61 -3.74
C ALA A 394 4.79 -1.29 -2.96
N LEU A 395 4.55 -1.36 -1.65
CA LEU A 395 4.35 -0.19 -0.78
C LEU A 395 5.69 0.48 -0.43
N SER A 396 6.80 -0.26 -0.47
CA SER A 396 8.11 0.25 -0.05
C SER A 396 8.79 1.20 -1.04
N GLN A 397 8.43 1.15 -2.32
CA GLN A 397 8.88 2.12 -3.33
C GLN A 397 8.28 3.52 -3.10
N LEU A 398 7.20 3.60 -2.33
CA LEU A 398 6.51 4.84 -1.98
C LEU A 398 7.07 5.46 -0.69
N THR A 399 7.50 4.65 0.28
CA THR A 399 7.87 5.09 1.64
C THR A 399 9.21 5.83 1.69
N GLY A 400 9.19 7.15 1.53
CA GLY A 400 10.35 8.04 1.64
C GLY A 400 10.09 9.40 0.99
N TYR A 401 10.93 9.78 0.02
CA TYR A 401 10.73 11.00 -0.79
C TYR A 401 9.68 10.83 -1.91
N GLY A 402 9.33 9.58 -2.25
CA GLY A 402 8.36 9.25 -3.30
C GLY A 402 6.91 9.66 -2.97
N ILE A 403 6.45 9.44 -1.72
CA ILE A 403 5.10 9.83 -1.30
C ILE A 403 4.88 11.35 -1.37
N ALA A 404 5.86 12.15 -0.90
CA ALA A 404 5.73 13.61 -0.95
C ALA A 404 5.68 14.11 -2.41
N GLY A 405 6.52 13.56 -3.29
CA GLY A 405 6.46 13.81 -4.74
C GLY A 405 5.15 13.38 -5.38
N LEU A 406 4.66 12.17 -5.07
CA LEU A 406 3.39 11.66 -5.60
C LEU A 406 2.20 12.48 -5.12
N TYR A 407 2.18 12.86 -3.85
CA TYR A 407 1.13 13.71 -3.28
C TYR A 407 1.14 15.10 -3.92
N THR A 408 2.30 15.75 -4.00
CA THR A 408 2.42 17.08 -4.60
C THR A 408 2.02 17.07 -6.08
N THR A 409 2.48 16.09 -6.86
CA THR A 409 2.07 15.92 -8.25
C THR A 409 0.57 15.67 -8.38
N PHE A 410 -0.02 14.80 -7.55
CA PHE A 410 -1.47 14.58 -7.51
C PHE A 410 -2.25 15.87 -7.25
N VAL A 411 -1.90 16.61 -6.20
CA VAL A 411 -2.56 17.88 -5.85
C VAL A 411 -2.40 18.92 -6.96
N LEU A 412 -1.23 19.00 -7.59
CA LEU A 412 -1.00 19.90 -8.73
C LEU A 412 -1.85 19.53 -9.94
N VAL A 413 -2.00 18.25 -10.25
CA VAL A 413 -2.87 17.79 -11.35
C VAL A 413 -4.33 18.11 -11.05
N VAL A 414 -4.82 17.77 -9.85
CA VAL A 414 -6.19 18.07 -9.44
C VAL A 414 -6.46 19.57 -9.45
N SER A 415 -5.55 20.39 -8.90
CA SER A 415 -5.74 21.85 -8.89
C SER A 415 -5.78 22.44 -10.30
N ARG A 416 -4.98 21.92 -11.24
CA ARG A 416 -5.06 22.31 -12.66
C ARG A 416 -6.38 21.91 -13.30
N LEU A 417 -6.90 20.72 -13.00
CA LEU A 417 -8.21 20.28 -13.49
C LEU A 417 -9.32 21.18 -12.95
N ILE A 418 -9.36 21.44 -11.63
CA ILE A 418 -10.34 22.36 -11.02
C ILE A 418 -10.24 23.75 -11.64
N ARG A 419 -9.02 24.26 -11.84
CA ARG A 419 -8.81 25.55 -12.52
C ARG A 419 -9.33 25.53 -13.95
N GLY A 420 -9.20 24.43 -14.69
CA GLY A 420 -9.77 24.27 -16.02
C GLY A 420 -11.30 24.34 -16.06
N PHE A 421 -11.99 23.89 -15.00
CA PHE A 421 -13.45 24.02 -14.89
C PHE A 421 -13.90 25.44 -14.51
N MET A 422 -13.12 26.16 -13.71
CA MET A 422 -13.47 27.50 -13.22
C MET A 422 -12.97 28.63 -14.13
N ALA A 423 -11.84 28.43 -14.82
CA ALA A 423 -11.24 29.39 -15.71
C ALA A 423 -11.63 29.09 -17.16
N GLY A 424 -12.01 30.12 -17.91
CA GLY A 424 -12.39 29.99 -19.32
C GLY A 424 -13.88 30.15 -19.61
N SER A 425 -14.74 30.20 -18.57
CA SER A 425 -16.18 30.43 -18.75
C SER A 425 -16.50 31.72 -19.51
N ALA A 426 -15.62 32.74 -19.44
CA ALA A 426 -15.79 34.00 -20.19
C ALA A 426 -15.78 33.81 -21.72
N PHE A 427 -15.01 32.84 -22.23
CA PHE A 427 -14.93 32.58 -23.67
C PHE A 427 -16.14 31.79 -24.19
N SER A 428 -16.80 31.02 -23.33
CA SER A 428 -17.96 30.21 -23.69
C SER A 428 -19.30 30.94 -23.53
N ILE A 429 -19.34 32.13 -22.92
CA ILE A 429 -20.58 32.93 -22.71
C ILE A 429 -21.42 33.04 -23.99
N MET A 430 -20.79 33.30 -25.14
CA MET A 430 -21.52 33.47 -26.40
C MET A 430 -22.28 32.22 -26.86
N PHE A 431 -21.89 31.04 -26.38
CA PHE A 431 -22.49 29.75 -26.71
C PHE A 431 -23.31 29.16 -25.57
N ASP A 432 -23.00 29.50 -24.31
CA ASP A 432 -23.70 28.97 -23.12
C ASP A 432 -24.92 29.83 -22.73
N ASP A 433 -24.91 31.14 -23.01
CA ASP A 433 -25.98 32.07 -22.59
C ASP A 433 -26.96 32.42 -23.71
N MET A 434 -27.48 31.39 -24.40
CA MET A 434 -28.54 31.56 -25.40
C MET A 434 -29.95 31.48 -24.77
N PRO A 435 -30.82 32.51 -24.92
CA PRO A 435 -32.11 32.55 -24.24
C PRO A 435 -33.16 31.60 -24.83
N ASN A 436 -33.28 31.51 -26.16
CA ASN A 436 -34.12 30.52 -26.83
C ASN A 436 -33.31 29.74 -27.88
N VAL A 437 -33.13 28.45 -27.64
CA VAL A 437 -32.33 27.57 -28.50
C VAL A 437 -33.15 26.69 -29.45
N ASP A 438 -34.48 26.82 -29.47
CA ASP A 438 -35.37 25.89 -30.20
C ASP A 438 -35.09 25.82 -31.69
N ARG A 439 -34.83 26.97 -32.31
CA ARG A 439 -34.54 27.03 -33.75
C ARG A 439 -33.18 26.41 -34.11
N VAL A 440 -32.20 26.49 -33.19
CA VAL A 440 -30.87 25.88 -33.38
C VAL A 440 -30.97 24.37 -33.17
N LEU A 441 -31.72 23.95 -32.14
CA LEU A 441 -32.00 22.54 -31.87
C LEU A 441 -32.76 21.90 -33.03
N GLN A 442 -33.78 22.58 -33.57
CA GLN A 442 -34.52 22.11 -34.74
C GLN A 442 -33.60 21.94 -35.94
N LEU A 443 -32.70 22.89 -36.22
CA LEU A 443 -31.72 22.74 -37.30
C LEU A 443 -30.83 21.50 -37.11
N CYS A 444 -30.42 21.19 -35.87
CA CYS A 444 -29.65 19.97 -35.59
C CYS A 444 -30.50 18.69 -35.82
N LEU A 445 -31.77 18.71 -35.38
CA LEU A 445 -32.70 17.60 -35.60
C LEU A 445 -33.02 17.39 -37.09
N ASP A 446 -33.13 18.48 -37.86
CA ASP A 446 -33.33 18.43 -39.31
C ASP A 446 -32.12 17.79 -40.00
N ILE A 447 -30.89 18.08 -39.56
CA ILE A 447 -29.69 17.40 -40.06
C ILE A 447 -29.75 15.89 -39.77
N TYR A 448 -30.15 15.48 -38.56
CA TYR A 448 -30.33 14.05 -38.25
C TYR A 448 -31.41 13.40 -39.13
N LEU A 449 -32.52 14.10 -39.37
CA LEU A 449 -33.61 13.62 -40.21
C LEU A 449 -33.16 13.42 -41.67
N VAL A 450 -32.46 14.40 -42.22
CA VAL A 450 -31.95 14.38 -43.61
C VAL A 450 -30.88 13.30 -43.79
N ARG A 451 -30.09 13.04 -42.76
CA ARG A 451 -29.15 11.92 -42.71
C ARG A 451 -29.89 10.57 -42.74
N GLU A 452 -30.97 10.42 -41.99
CA GLU A 452 -31.82 9.22 -42.06
C GLU A 452 -32.46 9.03 -43.44
N SER A 453 -32.87 10.11 -44.11
CA SER A 453 -33.44 10.06 -45.45
C SER A 453 -32.42 9.86 -46.57
N ARG A 454 -31.11 9.90 -46.25
CA ARG A 454 -29.98 9.81 -47.20
C ARG A 454 -29.95 10.93 -48.24
N GLU A 455 -30.54 12.09 -47.94
CA GLU A 455 -30.45 13.29 -48.79
C GLU A 455 -29.15 14.06 -48.47
N LEU A 456 -28.01 13.49 -48.86
CA LEU A 456 -26.69 13.97 -48.44
C LEU A 456 -26.34 15.39 -48.90
N SER A 457 -26.93 15.88 -49.99
CA SER A 457 -26.74 17.27 -50.45
C SER A 457 -27.39 18.27 -49.50
N LEU A 458 -28.60 17.95 -49.02
CA LEU A 458 -29.30 18.79 -48.05
C LEU A 458 -28.62 18.71 -46.68
N GLU A 459 -27.99 17.58 -46.34
CA GLU A 459 -27.16 17.45 -45.14
C GLU A 459 -26.01 18.46 -45.15
N GLU A 460 -25.30 18.60 -46.27
CA GLU A 460 -24.21 19.57 -46.43
C GLU A 460 -24.72 21.02 -46.33
N ASP A 461 -25.83 21.34 -46.99
CA ASP A 461 -26.42 22.69 -46.97
C ASP A 461 -26.87 23.11 -45.55
N LEU A 462 -27.55 22.21 -44.83
CA LEU A 462 -28.00 22.47 -43.46
C LEU A 462 -26.83 22.58 -42.49
N PHE A 463 -25.78 21.77 -42.67
CA PHE A 463 -24.56 21.87 -41.87
C PHE A 463 -23.78 23.15 -42.16
N ALA A 464 -23.65 23.55 -43.42
CA ALA A 464 -23.04 24.82 -43.79
C ALA A 464 -23.79 26.01 -43.15
N LYS A 465 -25.12 25.95 -43.14
CA LYS A 465 -25.97 26.92 -42.42
C LYS A 465 -25.71 26.92 -40.91
N LEU A 466 -25.57 25.74 -40.28
CA LEU A 466 -25.25 25.62 -38.85
C LEU A 466 -23.87 26.22 -38.54
N ILE A 467 -22.85 25.92 -39.34
CA ILE A 467 -21.50 26.47 -39.16
C ILE A 467 -21.50 27.98 -39.37
N PHE A 468 -22.22 28.50 -40.37
CA PHE A 468 -22.35 29.94 -40.58
C PHE A 468 -22.97 30.63 -39.36
N LEU A 469 -23.99 30.03 -38.76
CA LEU A 469 -24.62 30.52 -37.54
C LEU A 469 -23.61 30.62 -36.37
N TYR A 470 -22.80 29.58 -36.15
CA TYR A 470 -21.78 29.56 -35.09
C TYR A 470 -20.53 30.43 -35.40
N ARG A 471 -20.32 30.83 -36.66
CA ARG A 471 -19.25 31.77 -37.05
C ARG A 471 -19.60 33.23 -36.83
N SER A 472 -20.90 33.57 -36.72
CA SER A 472 -21.38 34.95 -36.56
C SER A 472 -22.18 35.11 -35.26
N PRO A 473 -21.56 35.65 -34.19
CA PRO A 473 -22.26 35.89 -32.92
C PRO A 473 -23.49 36.79 -33.07
N GLU A 474 -23.46 37.78 -33.96
CA GLU A 474 -24.60 38.65 -34.22
C GLU A 474 -25.81 37.90 -34.79
N THR A 475 -25.56 36.98 -35.73
CA THR A 475 -26.59 36.14 -36.32
C THR A 475 -27.14 35.18 -35.27
N LEU A 476 -26.27 34.57 -34.44
CA LEU A 476 -26.66 33.68 -33.36
C LEU A 476 -27.57 34.39 -32.34
N ILE A 477 -27.25 35.64 -31.96
CA ILE A 477 -28.11 36.45 -31.08
C ILE A 477 -29.48 36.70 -31.71
N LYS A 478 -29.55 37.09 -32.99
CA LYS A 478 -30.82 37.29 -33.70
C LYS A 478 -31.66 36.00 -33.75
N TRP A 479 -30.99 34.86 -33.96
CA TRP A 479 -31.61 33.54 -34.05
C TRP A 479 -32.02 32.94 -32.70
N THR A 480 -31.51 33.46 -31.59
CA THR A 480 -31.81 32.94 -30.25
C THR A 480 -32.71 33.85 -29.42
N ARG A 481 -33.23 34.94 -30.02
CA ARG A 481 -34.19 35.83 -29.34
C ARG A 481 -35.46 35.08 -28.89
N PRO A 482 -36.03 35.44 -27.72
CA PRO A 482 -37.36 35.01 -27.31
C PRO A 482 -38.44 35.38 -28.34
N ALA A 483 -39.50 34.58 -28.43
CA ALA A 483 -40.59 34.80 -29.39
C ALA A 483 -41.28 36.16 -29.19
N ASP A 484 -41.37 36.65 -27.95
CA ASP A 484 -42.07 37.89 -27.58
C ASP A 484 -41.37 39.19 -28.05
N GLN A 485 -40.17 39.09 -28.64
CA GLN A 485 -39.36 40.24 -29.09
C GLN A 485 -39.15 40.30 -30.61
N GLN A 486 -39.87 39.50 -31.39
CA GLN A 486 -39.86 39.62 -32.83
C GLN A 486 -40.88 40.68 -33.25
N PRO A 487 -40.50 41.68 -34.07
CA PRO A 487 -41.51 42.47 -34.76
C PRO A 487 -42.34 41.51 -35.61
N LEU A 488 -43.67 41.56 -35.47
CA LEU A 488 -44.60 40.94 -36.40
C LEU A 488 -44.20 41.41 -37.80
N ALA A 489 -43.69 40.48 -38.61
CA ALA A 489 -43.38 40.72 -40.02
C ALA A 489 -44.63 40.54 -40.87
#